data_AF-A0A1H3DV67-F1
#
_entry.id   AF-A0A1H3DV67-F1
#
_cell.length_a   1.000
_cell.length_b   1.000
_cell.length_c   1.000
_cell.angle_alpha   90.00
_cell.angle_beta   90.00
_cell.angle_gamma   90.00
#
_symmetry.space_group_name_H-M   'P 1'
#
loop_
_entity.id
_entity.type
_entity.pdbx_description
1 polymer ?
#
loop_
_entity_poly.entity_id
_entity_poly.type
_entity_poly.pdbx_seq_one_letter_code
_entity_poly.pdbx_strand_id
1 'polypeptide(L)'
;MRRHIELLIGLFGLVELLCPRAVVAAATRLAYRTPDDLETREWVYTAARVEGAIFVLLALAGLYTSAGPTGDDEAAAAIEP
;
A
#
# COMPACT_ATOMS: atom_id res chain seq x y z
N MET A 1 -8.85 13.32 4.24
CA MET A 1 -7.63 13.19 3.41
C MET A 1 -6.81 11.95 3.75
N ARG A 2 -6.49 11.71 5.03
CA ARG A 2 -5.66 10.56 5.47
C ARG A 2 -6.11 9.18 4.94
N ARG A 3 -7.41 8.86 5.02
CA ARG A 3 -7.97 7.62 4.43
C ARG A 3 -7.76 7.48 2.92
N HIS A 4 -7.77 8.58 2.17
CA HIS A 4 -7.57 8.52 0.72
C HIS A 4 -6.10 8.17 0.41
N ILE A 5 -5.16 8.71 1.18
CA ILE A 5 -3.75 8.37 1.08
C ILE A 5 -3.53 6.89 1.41
N GLU A 6 -4.13 6.39 2.49
CA GLU A 6 -4.07 4.98 2.87
C GLU A 6 -4.62 4.06 1.75
N LEU A 7 -5.74 4.42 1.14
CA LEU A 7 -6.32 3.68 0.02
C LEU A 7 -5.42 3.69 -1.22
N LEU A 8 -4.82 4.85 -1.56
CA LEU A 8 -3.91 4.95 -2.70
C LEU A 8 -2.65 4.10 -2.49
N ILE A 9 -2.09 4.11 -1.28
CA ILE A 9 -0.94 3.27 -0.93
C ILE A 9 -1.31 1.79 -1.01
N GLY A 10 -2.47 1.41 -0.47
CA GLY A 10 -2.93 0.02 -0.51
C GLY A 10 -3.20 -0.47 -1.92
N LEU A 11 -3.80 0.37 -2.78
CA LEU A 11 -4.03 0.03 -4.18
C LEU A 11 -2.72 -0.13 -4.95
N PHE A 12 -1.76 0.77 -4.74
CA PHE A 12 -0.44 0.68 -5.34
C PHE A 12 0.27 -0.62 -4.92
N GLY A 13 0.32 -0.89 -3.60
CA GLY A 13 0.92 -2.11 -3.07
C GLY A 13 0.26 -3.40 -3.58
N LEU A 14 -1.06 -3.38 -3.76
CA LEU A 14 -1.80 -4.53 -4.28
C LEU A 14 -1.44 -4.82 -5.75
N VAL A 15 -1.32 -3.77 -6.57
CA VAL A 15 -0.90 -3.90 -7.98
C VAL A 15 0.52 -4.46 -8.05
N GLU A 16 1.42 -3.97 -7.22
CA GLU A 16 2.81 -4.44 -7.16
C GLU A 16 2.93 -5.90 -6.68
N LEU A 17 2.11 -6.29 -5.70
CA LEU A 17 2.04 -7.65 -5.19
C LEU A 17 1.55 -8.65 -6.25
N LEU A 18 0.51 -8.29 -7.01
CA LEU A 18 -0.11 -9.18 -8.00
C LEU A 18 0.66 -9.19 -9.33
N CYS A 19 1.15 -8.03 -9.76
CA CYS A 19 1.76 -7.81 -11.06
C CYS A 19 3.21 -7.30 -10.95
N PRO A 20 4.12 -7.97 -10.21
CA PRO A 20 5.46 -7.45 -9.93
C PRO A 20 6.28 -7.27 -11.21
N ARG A 21 6.07 -8.14 -12.22
CA ARG A 21 6.76 -8.05 -13.51
C ARG A 21 6.43 -6.76 -14.27
N ALA A 22 5.17 -6.34 -14.26
CA ALA A 22 4.74 -5.14 -14.95
C ALA A 22 5.25 -3.88 -14.24
N VAL A 23 5.20 -3.87 -12.91
CA VAL A 23 5.71 -2.75 -12.09
C VAL A 23 7.21 -2.60 -12.25
N VAL A 24 7.98 -3.68 -12.12
CA VAL A 24 9.43 -3.67 -12.32
C VAL A 24 9.79 -3.24 -13.75
N ALA A 25 9.09 -3.74 -14.77
CA ALA A 25 9.35 -3.33 -16.16
C ALA A 25 9.07 -1.83 -16.39
N ALA A 26 7.98 -1.30 -15.84
CA ALA A 26 7.65 0.13 -15.93
C ALA A 26 8.67 0.99 -15.18
N ALA A 27 9.06 0.58 -13.97
CA ALA A 27 10.08 1.25 -13.17
C ALA A 27 11.43 1.26 -13.89
N THR A 28 11.84 0.13 -14.46
CA THR A 28 13.09 0.02 -15.24
C THR A 28 13.05 0.92 -16.47
N ARG A 29 11.95 0.95 -17.22
CA ARG A 29 11.78 1.86 -18.37
C ARG A 29 11.82 3.33 -18.00
N LEU A 30 11.34 3.68 -16.80
CA LEU A 30 11.35 5.06 -16.33
C LEU A 30 12.73 5.47 -15.79
N ALA A 31 13.41 4.57 -15.07
CA ALA A 31 14.68 4.85 -14.42
C ALA A 31 15.89 4.79 -15.36
N TYR A 32 15.84 3.94 -16.39
CA TYR A 32 16.97 3.66 -17.26
C TYR A 32 16.72 4.10 -18.70
N ARG A 33 17.76 4.66 -19.32
CA ARG A 33 17.73 5.09 -20.72
C ARG A 33 17.83 3.92 -21.70
N THR A 34 18.40 2.80 -21.26
CA THR A 34 18.54 1.56 -22.06
C THR A 34 17.96 0.37 -21.29
N PRO A 35 16.62 0.33 -21.10
CA PRO A 35 15.98 -0.67 -20.26
C PRO A 35 16.00 -2.08 -20.84
N ASP A 36 16.12 -2.21 -22.16
CA ASP A 36 16.09 -3.50 -22.86
C ASP A 36 17.41 -4.30 -22.71
N ASP A 37 18.50 -3.64 -22.28
CA ASP A 37 19.81 -4.28 -22.00
C ASP A 37 19.90 -4.85 -20.58
N LEU A 38 18.86 -4.68 -19.76
CA LEU A 38 18.87 -5.05 -18.34
C LEU A 38 18.16 -6.39 -18.10
N GLU A 39 18.94 -7.41 -17.75
CA GLU A 39 18.37 -8.67 -17.27
C GLU A 39 17.95 -8.56 -15.80
N THR A 40 16.64 -8.62 -15.55
CA THR A 40 16.10 -8.57 -14.20
C THR A 40 16.20 -9.96 -13.54
N ARG A 41 16.92 -10.06 -12.43
CA ARG A 41 17.03 -11.30 -11.66
C ARG A 41 15.69 -11.70 -11.05
N GLU A 42 15.39 -13.01 -10.98
CA GLU A 42 14.08 -13.49 -10.49
C GLU A 42 13.76 -13.07 -9.05
N TRP A 43 14.76 -12.95 -8.18
CA TRP A 43 14.57 -12.50 -6.79
C TRP A 43 14.03 -11.07 -6.70
N VAL A 44 14.22 -10.24 -7.73
CA VAL A 44 13.69 -8.86 -7.77
C VAL A 44 12.17 -8.89 -7.80
N TYR A 45 11.56 -9.84 -8.51
CA TYR A 45 10.10 -9.99 -8.50
C TYR A 45 9.60 -10.45 -7.13
N THR A 46 10.38 -11.25 -6.41
CA THR A 46 10.06 -11.64 -5.03
C THR A 46 10.18 -10.43 -4.09
N ALA A 47 11.22 -9.61 -4.25
CA ALA A 47 11.39 -8.39 -3.46
C ALA A 47 10.25 -7.39 -3.70
N ALA A 48 9.87 -7.16 -4.96
CA ALA A 48 8.73 -6.32 -5.33
C ALA A 48 7.42 -6.84 -4.71
N ARG A 49 7.20 -8.16 -4.70
CA ARG A 49 6.04 -8.74 -4.00
C ARG A 49 6.05 -8.46 -2.49
N VAL A 50 7.21 -8.57 -1.85
CA VAL A 50 7.34 -8.26 -0.41
C VAL A 50 7.07 -6.78 -0.15
N GLU A 51 7.60 -5.89 -0.99
CA GLU A 51 7.33 -4.45 -0.93
C GLU A 51 5.83 -4.14 -1.08
N GLY A 52 5.19 -4.70 -2.11
CA GLY A 52 3.74 -4.57 -2.32
C GLY A 52 2.93 -5.09 -1.12
N ALA A 53 3.32 -6.22 -0.53
CA ALA A 53 2.68 -6.74 0.68
C ALA A 53 2.83 -5.77 1.87
N ILE A 54 4.00 -5.17 2.07
CA ILE A 54 4.23 -4.17 3.12
C ILE A 54 3.30 -2.96 2.91
N PHE A 55 3.20 -2.44 1.69
CA PHE A 55 2.30 -1.31 1.40
C PHE A 55 0.83 -1.64 1.67
N VAL A 56 0.37 -2.84 1.28
CA VAL A 56 -0.99 -3.30 1.58
C VAL A 56 -1.22 -3.38 3.10
N LEU A 57 -0.29 -3.97 3.85
CA LEU A 57 -0.41 -4.10 5.30
C LEU A 57 -0.41 -2.74 6.00
N LEU A 58 0.44 -1.80 5.57
CA LEU A 58 0.46 -0.44 6.11
C LEU A 58 -0.84 0.31 5.83
N ALA A 59 -1.38 0.17 4.63
CA ALA A 59 -2.68 0.74 4.28
C ALA A 59 -3.81 0.18 5.15
N LEU A 60 -3.86 -1.15 5.31
CA LEU A 60 -4.86 -1.80 6.16
C LEU A 60 -4.73 -1.39 7.63
N ALA A 61 -3.52 -1.35 8.18
CA ALA A 61 -3.27 -0.90 9.54
C ALA A 61 -3.65 0.57 9.76
N GLY A 62 -3.33 1.42 8.78
CA GLY A 62 -3.74 2.83 8.75
C GLY A 62 -5.26 2.98 8.74
N LEU A 63 -5.95 2.26 7.86
CA LEU A 63 -7.41 2.28 7.76
C LEU A 63 -8.08 1.78 9.05
N TYR A 64 -7.55 0.71 9.64
CA TYR A 64 -8.06 0.12 10.89
C TYR A 64 -7.90 1.10 12.07
N THR A 65 -6.74 1.76 12.16
CA THR A 65 -6.49 2.79 13.19
C THR A 65 -7.35 4.03 12.97
N SER A 66 -7.54 4.44 11.71
CA SER A 66 -8.39 5.55 11.29
C SER A 66 -9.89 5.25 11.45
N ALA A 67 -10.28 4.03 11.84
CA ALA A 67 -11.65 3.61 12.11
C ALA A 67 -11.96 3.49 13.61
N GLY A 68 -11.07 3.97 14.49
CA GLY A 68 -11.27 4.01 15.95
C GLY A 68 -12.63 4.63 16.36
N PRO A 69 -13.19 4.19 17.50
CA PRO A 69 -14.62 4.24 17.80
C PRO A 69 -15.18 5.66 17.62
N THR A 70 -16.18 5.76 16.74
CA THR A 70 -17.09 6.91 16.69
C THR A 70 -17.63 7.14 18.11
N GLY A 71 -17.68 8.41 18.53
CA GLY A 71 -17.93 8.86 19.90
C GLY A 71 -19.33 8.55 20.45
N ASP A 72 -19.67 7.27 20.56
CA ASP A 72 -20.87 6.79 21.23
C ASP A 72 -20.71 6.87 22.76
N ASP A 73 -19.48 7.05 23.27
CA ASP A 73 -19.18 7.23 24.70
C ASP A 73 -19.55 8.62 25.24
N GLU A 74 -19.61 9.66 24.38
CA GLU A 74 -19.95 11.03 24.80
C GLU A 74 -21.46 11.19 25.05
N ALA A 75 -22.30 10.39 24.37
CA ALA A 75 -23.74 10.34 24.61
C ALA A 75 -24.11 9.55 25.89
N ALA A 76 -23.28 8.59 26.31
CA ALA A 76 -23.48 7.86 27.57
C ALA A 76 -23.06 8.69 28.80
N ALA A 77 -22.02 9.53 28.68
CA ALA A 77 -21.57 10.41 29.76
C ALA A 77 -22.49 11.62 30.02
N ALA A 78 -23.33 12.01 29.05
CA ALA A 78 -24.34 13.06 29.21
C ALA A 78 -25.64 12.59 29.89
N ILE A 79 -25.74 11.29 30.22
CA ILE A 79 -26.88 10.66 30.89
C ILE A 79 -26.40 10.04 32.23
N GLU A 80 -25.62 10.79 33.00
CA GLU A 80 -25.43 10.53 34.44
C GLU A 80 -25.89 11.80 35.19
N PRO A 81 -26.92 11.72 36.07
CA PRO A 81 -27.53 12.87 36.75
C PRO A 81 -26.67 13.48 37.86
#